data_AF-A0A932Z6K2-F1
#
_entry.id   AF-A0A932Z6K2-F1
#
_cell.length_a   1.000
_cell.length_b   1.000
_cell.length_c   1.000
_cell.angle_alpha   90.00
_cell.angle_beta   90.00
_cell.angle_gamma   90.00
#
_symmetry.space_group_name_H-M   'P 1'
#
loop_
_entity.id
_entity.type
_entity.pdbx_description
1 polymer ?
#
loop_
_entity_poly.entity_id
_entity_poly.type
_entity_poly.pdbx_seq_one_letter_code
_entity_poly.pdbx_strand_id
1 'polypeptide(L)'
;MATQVKTPAYIQTLLKQTPKPQAARKVWSVDLENVWVPFFTATNASGATSIPSEDLGAPLRLAKTRDGLVRFSQNGRPTLRVAPALNDQIGSVRENFIATLVGYTGQVIKANAEGYKAEVEKAHKAAAPIVAAMAHDLTEATRAMDAVAEAEKVVENTPEAEKVAA
;
A
#
# COMPACT_ATOMS: atom_id res chain seq x y z
N MET A 1 16.05 30.28 20.91
CA MET A 1 16.14 28.88 21.39
C MET A 1 15.01 28.11 20.74
N ALA A 2 15.31 27.10 19.92
CA ALA A 2 14.28 26.29 19.27
C ALA A 2 13.49 25.52 20.35
N THR A 3 12.18 25.69 20.39
CA THR A 3 11.31 24.99 21.33
C THR A 3 11.31 23.50 20.95
N GLN A 4 11.97 22.67 21.75
CA GLN A 4 12.06 21.23 21.48
C GLN A 4 10.65 20.61 21.56
N VAL A 5 10.10 20.22 20.41
CA VAL A 5 8.81 19.53 20.34
C VAL A 5 8.99 18.15 20.94
N LYS A 6 8.48 17.95 22.16
CA LYS A 6 8.52 16.64 22.81
C LYS A 6 7.64 15.67 22.02
N THR A 7 8.25 14.62 21.45
CA THR A 7 7.54 13.59 20.70
C THR A 7 6.50 12.90 21.61
N PRO A 8 5.21 12.91 21.25
CA PRO A 8 4.17 12.23 22.01
C PRO A 8 4.45 10.73 22.18
N ALA A 9 4.01 10.15 23.29
CA ALA A 9 4.26 8.74 23.60
C ALA A 9 3.72 7.78 22.51
N TYR A 10 2.58 8.09 21.89
CA TYR A 10 2.03 7.27 20.81
C TYR A 10 2.94 7.25 19.58
N ILE A 11 3.54 8.38 19.19
CA ILE A 11 4.51 8.44 18.09
C ILE A 11 5.75 7.62 18.44
N GLN A 12 6.24 7.71 19.68
CA GLN A 12 7.38 6.89 20.11
C GLN A 12 7.08 5.39 19.99
N THR A 13 5.86 4.97 20.36
CA THR A 13 5.44 3.57 20.20
C THR A 13 5.39 3.14 18.73
N LEU A 14 4.93 4.00 17.82
CA LEU A 14 4.87 3.69 16.38
C LEU A 14 6.26 3.55 15.73
N LEU A 15 7.28 4.21 16.27
CA LEU A 15 8.65 4.15 15.76
C LEU A 15 9.46 2.98 16.33
N LYS A 16 8.95 2.27 17.34
CA LYS A 16 9.62 1.10 17.91
C LYS A 16 9.51 -0.09 16.95
N GLN A 17 10.62 -0.76 16.71
CA GLN A 17 10.62 -2.02 15.98
C GLN A 17 9.83 -3.06 16.76
N THR A 18 8.90 -3.73 16.08
CA THR A 18 8.13 -4.84 16.63
C THR A 18 8.48 -6.14 15.90
N PRO A 19 8.41 -7.29 16.58
CA PRO A 19 8.62 -8.58 15.94
C PRO A 19 7.65 -8.77 14.78
N LYS A 20 8.12 -9.46 13.73
CA LYS A 20 7.30 -9.76 12.56
C LYS A 20 6.15 -10.67 12.97
N PRO A 21 4.88 -10.26 12.78
CA PRO A 21 3.75 -11.12 13.09
C PRO A 21 3.73 -12.35 12.16
N GLN A 22 3.06 -13.41 12.61
CA GLN A 22 2.84 -14.61 11.82
C GLN A 22 2.10 -14.27 10.52
N ALA A 23 2.29 -15.10 9.49
CA ALA A 23 1.69 -14.87 8.18
C ALA A 23 0.18 -15.18 8.23
N ALA A 24 -0.65 -14.14 8.21
CA ALA A 24 -2.08 -14.26 7.95
C ALA A 24 -2.51 -13.32 6.82
N ARG A 25 -3.79 -13.40 6.45
CA ARG A 25 -4.37 -12.50 5.46
C ARG A 25 -4.28 -11.07 5.98
N LYS A 26 -3.72 -10.18 5.15
CA LYS A 26 -3.60 -8.76 5.46
C LYS A 26 -4.75 -7.98 4.86
N VAL A 27 -5.32 -7.09 5.67
CA VAL A 27 -6.20 -6.01 5.23
C VAL A 27 -5.50 -4.72 5.59
N TRP A 28 -5.17 -3.94 4.57
CA TRP A 28 -4.37 -2.73 4.73
C TRP A 28 -3.02 -2.97 5.43
N SER A 29 -2.30 -4.00 4.98
CA SER A 29 -1.00 -4.44 5.51
C SER A 29 -0.99 -4.92 6.98
N VAL A 30 -2.13 -4.88 7.66
CA VAL A 30 -2.35 -5.37 9.02
C VAL A 30 -3.10 -6.70 8.98
N ASP A 31 -2.74 -7.61 9.88
CA ASP A 31 -3.34 -8.93 9.99
C ASP A 31 -4.84 -8.86 10.33
N LEU A 32 -5.67 -9.55 9.56
CA LEU A 32 -7.12 -9.57 9.78
C LEU A 32 -7.50 -10.38 11.03
N GLU A 33 -6.97 -11.59 11.15
CA GLU A 33 -7.45 -12.58 12.11
C GLU A 33 -6.85 -12.37 13.50
N ASN A 34 -5.58 -11.95 13.58
CA ASN A 34 -4.87 -11.80 14.84
C ASN A 34 -4.85 -10.36 15.36
N VAL A 35 -5.18 -9.37 14.51
CA VAL A 35 -5.16 -7.95 14.91
C VAL A 35 -6.53 -7.32 14.75
N TRP A 36 -7.07 -7.24 13.52
CA TRP A 36 -8.33 -6.51 13.30
C TRP A 36 -9.51 -7.13 14.02
N VAL A 37 -9.74 -8.45 13.87
CA VAL A 37 -10.89 -9.11 14.47
C VAL A 37 -10.84 -9.03 16.01
N PRO A 38 -9.73 -9.38 16.70
CA PRO A 38 -9.64 -9.21 18.16
C PRO A 38 -9.79 -7.76 18.61
N PHE A 39 -9.18 -6.80 17.89
CA PHE A 39 -9.31 -5.38 18.19
C PHE A 39 -10.77 -4.93 18.13
N PHE A 40 -11.47 -5.22 17.04
CA PHE A 40 -12.87 -4.81 16.89
C PHE A 40 -13.84 -5.59 17.76
N THR A 41 -13.50 -6.83 18.11
CA THR A 41 -14.23 -7.60 19.12
C THR A 41 -14.13 -6.91 20.48
N ALA A 42 -12.93 -6.47 20.86
CA ALA A 42 -12.72 -5.73 22.10
C ALA A 42 -13.43 -4.37 22.10
N THR A 43 -13.39 -3.62 20.99
CA THR A 43 -14.10 -2.33 20.91
C THR A 43 -15.62 -2.51 20.96
N ASN A 44 -16.16 -3.55 20.33
CA ASN A 44 -17.57 -3.92 20.48
C ASN A 44 -17.91 -4.26 21.92
N ALA A 45 -17.10 -5.08 22.59
CA ALA A 45 -17.32 -5.47 23.99
C ALA A 45 -17.29 -4.25 24.94
N SER A 46 -16.46 -3.25 24.64
CA SER A 46 -16.39 -1.99 25.40
C SER A 46 -17.50 -0.97 25.06
N GLY A 47 -18.31 -1.24 24.04
CA GLY A 47 -19.34 -0.32 23.54
C GLY A 47 -18.83 0.83 22.66
N ALA A 48 -17.54 0.83 22.29
CA ALA A 48 -16.94 1.86 21.43
C ALA A 48 -17.31 1.70 19.95
N THR A 49 -17.64 0.48 19.53
CA THR A 49 -18.16 0.16 18.19
C THR A 49 -19.39 -0.71 18.30
N SER A 50 -20.16 -0.82 17.20
CA SER A 50 -21.34 -1.67 17.12
C SER A 50 -21.33 -2.48 15.81
N ILE A 51 -20.24 -3.20 15.57
CA ILE A 51 -20.11 -4.07 14.39
C ILE A 51 -21.02 -5.29 14.57
N PRO A 52 -21.79 -5.71 13.55
CA PRO A 52 -22.63 -6.91 13.65
C PRO A 52 -21.81 -8.16 13.97
N SER A 53 -22.35 -9.05 14.83
CA SER A 53 -21.66 -10.26 15.27
C SER A 53 -21.31 -11.20 14.12
N GLU A 54 -22.14 -11.23 13.06
CA GLU A 54 -21.88 -12.00 11.85
C GLU A 54 -20.70 -11.45 11.03
N ASP A 55 -20.42 -10.14 11.11
CA ASP A 55 -19.28 -9.50 10.45
C ASP A 55 -17.97 -9.81 11.20
N LEU A 56 -18.03 -9.95 12.52
CA LEU A 56 -16.90 -10.40 13.34
C LEU A 56 -16.68 -11.91 13.28
N GLY A 57 -17.76 -12.70 13.26
CA GLY A 57 -17.72 -14.16 13.21
C GLY A 57 -17.41 -14.74 11.83
N ALA A 58 -17.75 -14.01 10.75
CA ALA A 58 -17.41 -14.35 9.38
C ALA A 58 -16.74 -13.14 8.68
N PRO A 59 -15.49 -12.80 9.07
CA PRO A 59 -14.81 -11.58 8.63
C PRO A 59 -14.41 -11.62 7.16
N LEU A 60 -14.34 -12.81 6.56
CA LEU A 60 -14.13 -13.03 5.13
C LEU A 60 -15.34 -13.69 4.51
N ARG A 61 -15.78 -13.15 3.37
CA ARG A 61 -16.97 -13.60 2.64
C ARG A 61 -16.65 -13.73 1.16
N LEU A 62 -17.37 -14.60 0.46
CA LEU A 62 -17.32 -14.64 -1.00
C LEU A 62 -17.72 -13.27 -1.56
N ALA A 63 -16.87 -12.70 -2.40
CA ALA A 63 -17.22 -11.51 -3.14
C ALA A 63 -18.27 -11.87 -4.19
N LYS A 64 -19.33 -11.09 -4.25
CA LYS A 64 -20.43 -11.27 -5.20
C LYS A 64 -20.49 -10.13 -6.21
N THR A 65 -20.97 -10.40 -7.42
CA THR A 65 -21.36 -9.38 -8.39
C THR A 65 -22.67 -8.71 -7.95
N ARG A 66 -23.08 -7.67 -8.68
CA ARG A 66 -24.38 -7.02 -8.45
C ARG A 66 -25.55 -8.00 -8.59
N ASP A 67 -25.42 -8.98 -9.47
CA ASP A 67 -26.42 -10.04 -9.73
C ASP A 67 -26.34 -11.20 -8.72
N GLY A 68 -25.49 -11.09 -7.69
CA GLY A 68 -25.37 -12.08 -6.61
C GLY A 68 -24.47 -13.28 -6.92
N LEU A 69 -23.90 -13.38 -8.13
CA LEU A 69 -22.98 -14.43 -8.52
C LEU A 69 -21.62 -14.28 -7.84
N VAL A 70 -20.96 -15.40 -7.52
CA VAL A 70 -19.62 -15.39 -6.94
C VAL A 70 -18.62 -14.83 -7.96
N ARG A 71 -17.80 -13.87 -7.54
CA ARG A 71 -16.71 -13.32 -8.35
C ARG A 71 -15.52 -14.25 -8.33
N PHE A 72 -14.97 -14.54 -9.51
CA PHE A 72 -13.74 -15.29 -9.69
C PHE A 72 -12.60 -14.36 -10.13
N SER A 73 -11.38 -14.71 -9.75
CA SER A 73 -10.15 -14.07 -10.23
C SER A 73 -9.81 -14.54 -11.65
N GLN A 74 -8.86 -13.87 -12.31
CA GLN A 74 -8.35 -14.29 -13.63
C GLN A 74 -7.86 -15.74 -13.65
N ASN A 75 -7.39 -16.26 -12.52
CA ASN A 75 -6.91 -17.64 -12.36
C ASN A 75 -8.03 -18.63 -11.97
N GLY A 76 -9.30 -18.24 -12.09
CA GLY A 76 -10.45 -19.12 -11.81
C GLY A 76 -10.69 -19.43 -10.33
N ARG A 77 -10.03 -18.74 -9.39
CA ARG A 77 -10.27 -18.91 -7.95
C ARG A 77 -11.35 -17.95 -7.44
N PRO A 78 -12.28 -18.39 -6.57
CA PRO A 78 -13.24 -17.50 -5.92
C PRO A 78 -12.53 -16.36 -5.18
N THR A 79 -13.06 -15.15 -5.33
CA THR A 79 -12.53 -13.98 -4.64
C THR A 79 -13.21 -13.81 -3.29
N LEU A 80 -12.41 -13.50 -2.28
CA LEU A 80 -12.87 -13.19 -0.93
C LEU A 80 -12.81 -11.68 -0.70
N ARG A 81 -13.77 -11.16 0.04
CA ARG A 81 -13.80 -9.78 0.53
C ARG A 81 -14.02 -9.76 2.04
N VAL A 82 -13.60 -8.68 2.67
CA VAL A 82 -13.90 -8.42 4.09
C VAL A 82 -15.39 -8.15 4.26
N ALA A 83 -15.95 -8.55 5.40
CA ALA A 83 -17.33 -8.24 5.75
C ALA A 83 -17.58 -6.70 5.73
N PRO A 84 -18.71 -6.21 5.19
CA PRO A 84 -18.87 -4.79 4.89
C PRO A 84 -18.68 -3.86 6.10
N ALA A 85 -19.34 -4.12 7.23
CA ALA A 85 -19.24 -3.24 8.39
C ALA A 85 -17.84 -3.27 9.01
N LEU A 86 -17.20 -4.44 9.01
CA LEU A 86 -15.80 -4.57 9.43
C LEU A 86 -14.86 -3.79 8.50
N ASN A 87 -15.08 -3.86 7.19
CA ASN A 87 -14.29 -3.15 6.19
C ASN A 87 -14.42 -1.62 6.35
N ASP A 88 -15.62 -1.12 6.62
CA ASP A 88 -15.87 0.31 6.80
C ASP A 88 -15.20 0.85 8.08
N GLN A 89 -15.23 0.06 9.16
CA GLN A 89 -14.54 0.40 10.41
C GLN A 89 -13.01 0.36 10.25
N ILE A 90 -12.46 -0.63 9.54
CA ILE A 90 -11.02 -0.65 9.18
C ILE A 90 -10.65 0.61 8.38
N GLY A 91 -11.49 1.01 7.42
CA GLY A 91 -11.32 2.24 6.65
C GLY A 91 -11.27 3.47 7.55
N SER A 92 -12.21 3.58 8.48
CA SER A 92 -12.28 4.69 9.44
C SER A 92 -11.04 4.76 10.34
N VAL A 93 -10.59 3.62 10.89
CA VAL A 93 -9.38 3.56 11.71
C VAL A 93 -8.15 3.99 10.90
N ARG A 94 -8.03 3.53 9.66
CA ARG A 94 -6.95 3.95 8.74
C ARG A 94 -6.95 5.47 8.54
N GLU A 95 -8.10 6.05 8.19
CA GLU A 95 -8.21 7.48 7.92
C GLU A 95 -7.83 8.31 9.15
N ASN A 96 -8.34 7.92 10.32
CA ASN A 96 -7.99 8.56 11.58
C ASN A 96 -6.50 8.41 11.90
N PHE A 97 -5.91 7.23 11.67
CA PHE A 97 -4.48 7.01 11.85
C PHE A 97 -3.65 7.96 10.95
N ILE A 98 -3.98 8.05 9.66
CA ILE A 98 -3.30 8.96 8.72
C ILE A 98 -3.47 10.41 9.18
N ALA A 99 -4.67 10.82 9.61
CA ALA A 99 -4.93 12.16 10.12
C ALA A 99 -4.05 12.50 11.33
N THR A 100 -3.80 11.54 12.25
CA THR A 100 -2.90 11.75 13.39
C THR A 100 -1.44 11.95 12.96
N LEU A 101 -0.95 11.22 11.95
CA LEU A 101 0.40 11.38 11.41
C LEU A 101 0.59 12.72 10.71
N VAL A 102 -0.38 13.12 9.89
CA VAL A 102 -0.40 14.43 9.23
C VAL A 102 -0.45 15.55 10.27
N GLY A 103 -1.29 15.40 11.31
CA GLY A 103 -1.41 16.33 12.41
C GLY A 103 -0.08 16.52 13.15
N TYR A 104 0.60 15.43 13.53
CA TYR A 104 1.92 15.50 14.15
C TYR A 104 2.95 16.18 13.24
N THR A 105 2.97 15.84 11.96
CA THR A 105 3.87 16.47 10.98
C THR A 105 3.66 17.97 10.90
N GLY A 106 2.40 18.42 10.82
CA GLY A 106 2.06 19.84 10.82
C GLY A 106 2.48 20.56 12.11
N GLN A 107 2.37 19.90 13.26
CA GLN A 107 2.86 20.45 14.54
C GLN A 107 4.39 20.64 14.53
N VAL A 108 5.14 19.65 14.05
CA VAL A 108 6.60 19.74 13.94
C VAL A 108 7.01 20.86 12.97
N ILE A 109 6.37 20.96 11.81
CA ILE A 109 6.64 22.03 10.85
C ILE A 109 6.39 23.41 11.48
N LYS A 110 5.28 23.57 12.21
CA LYS A 110 4.93 24.85 12.84
C LYS A 110 5.89 25.22 13.98
N ALA A 111 6.28 24.26 14.81
CA ALA A 111 7.06 24.52 16.02
C ALA A 111 8.58 24.43 15.81
N ASN A 112 9.05 23.72 14.78
CA ASN A 112 10.47 23.55 14.43
C ASN A 112 10.66 23.55 12.89
N ALA A 113 10.27 24.66 12.25
CA ALA A 113 10.31 24.81 10.79
C ALA A 113 11.72 24.65 10.21
N GLU A 114 12.73 25.23 10.86
CA GLU A 114 14.13 25.18 10.39
C GLU A 114 14.68 23.75 10.46
N GLY A 115 14.44 23.04 11.57
CA GLY A 115 14.88 21.65 11.71
C GLY A 115 14.22 20.73 10.68
N TYR A 116 12.92 20.93 10.41
CA TYR A 116 12.23 20.17 9.38
C TYR A 116 12.82 20.44 7.98
N LYS A 117 13.04 21.71 7.62
CA LYS A 117 13.65 22.09 6.33
C LYS A 117 15.05 21.50 6.16
N ALA A 118 15.87 21.56 7.21
CA ALA A 118 17.23 21.01 7.18
C ALA A 118 17.23 19.50 6.88
N GLU A 119 16.34 18.73 7.51
CA GLU A 119 16.21 17.29 7.22
C GLU A 119 15.69 17.02 5.80
N VAL A 120 14.75 17.83 5.29
CA VAL A 120 14.29 17.74 3.89
C VAL A 120 15.43 17.97 2.91
N GLU A 121 16.22 19.03 3.08
CA GLU A 121 17.36 19.33 2.20
C GLU A 121 18.43 18.24 2.23
N LYS A 122 18.74 17.73 3.43
CA LYS A 122 19.68 16.63 3.63
C LYS A 122 19.20 15.37 2.90
N ALA A 123 17.91 15.03 3.03
CA ALA A 123 17.31 13.89 2.33
C ALA A 123 17.37 14.06 0.80
N HIS A 124 17.04 15.25 0.27
CA HIS A 124 17.12 15.52 -1.17
C HIS A 124 18.53 15.38 -1.72
N LYS A 125 19.54 15.92 -1.01
CA LYS A 125 20.94 15.78 -1.41
C LYS A 125 21.37 14.32 -1.44
N ALA A 126 20.97 13.53 -0.44
CA ALA A 126 21.28 12.11 -0.38
C ALA A 126 20.55 11.29 -1.47
N ALA A 127 19.34 11.70 -1.87
CA ALA A 127 18.55 11.01 -2.88
C ALA A 127 18.98 11.30 -4.32
N ALA A 128 19.63 12.44 -4.58
CA ALA A 128 20.03 12.87 -5.93
C ALA A 128 20.76 11.79 -6.78
N PRO A 129 21.80 11.10 -6.29
CA PRO A 129 22.46 10.06 -7.08
C PRO A 129 21.57 8.85 -7.38
N ILE A 130 20.67 8.49 -6.44
CA ILE A 130 19.72 7.39 -6.63
C ILE A 130 18.74 7.74 -7.75
N VAL A 131 18.21 8.97 -7.75
CA VAL A 131 17.29 9.46 -8.79
C VAL A 131 17.97 9.51 -10.16
N ALA A 132 19.23 9.95 -10.22
CA ALA A 132 20.00 9.98 -11.46
C ALA A 132 20.22 8.57 -12.04
N ALA A 133 20.58 7.60 -11.20
CA ALA A 133 20.72 6.20 -11.62
C ALA A 133 19.39 5.62 -12.12
N MET A 134 18.29 5.82 -11.38
CA MET A 134 16.97 5.35 -11.82
C MET A 134 16.53 5.95 -13.16
N ALA A 135 16.86 7.22 -13.43
CA ALA A 135 16.57 7.85 -14.71
C ALA A 135 17.39 7.25 -15.86
N HIS A 136 18.65 6.90 -15.60
CA HIS A 136 19.49 6.19 -16.55
C HIS A 136 18.92 4.80 -16.87
N ASP A 137 18.62 4.00 -15.83
CA ASP A 137 18.08 2.65 -15.98
C ASP A 137 16.76 2.65 -16.77
N LEU A 138 15.88 3.63 -16.50
CA LEU A 138 14.64 3.78 -17.24
C LEU A 138 14.90 4.09 -18.72
N THR A 139 15.87 4.97 -19.01
CA THR A 139 16.24 5.33 -20.39
C THR A 139 16.79 4.12 -21.15
N GLU A 140 17.64 3.31 -20.51
CA GLU A 140 18.16 2.09 -21.12
C GLU A 140 17.06 1.05 -21.37
N ALA A 141 16.15 0.85 -20.40
CA ALA A 141 15.03 -0.06 -20.55
C ALA A 141 14.10 0.36 -21.70
N THR A 142 13.79 1.66 -21.82
CA THR A 142 12.99 2.18 -22.94
C THR A 142 13.68 1.95 -24.28
N ARG A 143 14.98 2.24 -24.39
CA ARG A 143 15.74 1.98 -25.63
C ARG A 143 15.76 0.52 -26.01
N ALA A 144 15.90 -0.38 -25.04
CA ALA A 144 15.85 -1.82 -25.29
C ALA A 144 14.47 -2.27 -25.78
N MET A 145 13.39 -1.74 -25.19
CA MET A 145 12.02 -2.02 -25.65
C MET A 145 11.77 -1.50 -27.06
N ASP A 146 12.21 -0.28 -27.38
CA ASP A 146 12.07 0.30 -28.71
C ASP A 146 12.87 -0.50 -29.75
N ALA A 147 14.08 -0.95 -29.40
CA ALA A 147 14.91 -1.78 -30.28
C ALA A 147 14.26 -3.15 -30.57
N VAL A 148 13.60 -3.76 -29.57
CA VAL A 148 12.84 -5.01 -29.76
C VAL A 148 11.62 -4.77 -30.64
N ALA A 149 10.87 -3.69 -30.41
CA ALA A 149 9.70 -3.35 -31.22
C ALA A 149 10.06 -3.03 -32.69
N GLU A 150 11.18 -2.34 -32.93
CA GLU A 150 11.68 -2.10 -34.28
C GLU A 150 12.22 -3.39 -34.93
N ALA A 151 12.88 -4.28 -34.18
CA ALA A 151 13.29 -5.58 -34.68
C ALA A 151 12.08 -6.46 -35.07
N GLU A 152 11.00 -6.45 -34.29
CA GLU A 152 9.75 -7.15 -34.60
C GLU A 152 9.09 -6.61 -35.88
N LYS A 153 9.05 -5.29 -36.07
CA LYS A 153 8.54 -4.67 -37.30
C LYS A 153 9.37 -5.01 -38.55
N VAL A 154 10.69 -5.17 -38.42
CA VAL A 154 11.55 -5.57 -39.54
C VAL A 154 11.35 -7.04 -39.90
N VAL A 155 11.13 -7.91 -38.90
CA VAL A 155 10.82 -9.33 -39.12
C VAL A 155 9.43 -9.51 -39.75
N GLU A 156 8.43 -8.71 -39.35
CA GLU A 156 7.08 -8.76 -39.93
C GLU A 156 7.02 -8.20 -41.37
N ASN A 157 7.94 -7.29 -41.74
CA ASN A 157 8.02 -6.70 -43.09
C ASN A 157 9.01 -7.39 -44.04
N THR A 158 9.62 -8.52 -43.67
CA THR A 158 10.45 -9.31 -44.60
C THR A 158 9.55 -10.38 -45.25
N PRO A 159 9.05 -10.20 -46.49
CA PRO A 159 8.24 -11.22 -47.13
C PRO A 159 9.16 -12.32 -47.67
N GLU A 160 8.72 -13.56 -47.43
CA GLU A 160 8.92 -14.81 -48.19
C GLU A 160 9.61 -14.72 -49.58
N ALA A 161 10.85 -14.24 -49.65
CA ALA A 161 11.64 -14.12 -50.88
C ALA A 161 12.77 -15.15 -50.97
N GLU A 162 12.55 -16.36 -50.44
CA GLU A 162 13.49 -17.49 -50.61
C GLU A 162 12.77 -18.84 -50.75
N LYS A 163 11.75 -18.90 -51.62
CA LYS A 163 11.21 -20.17 -52.15
C LYS A 163 10.80 -20.09 -53.62
N VAL A 164 11.64 -19.53 -54.49
CA VAL A 164 11.57 -19.82 -55.94
C VAL A 164 12.96 -19.75 -56.58
N ALA A 165 13.83 -20.72 -56.30
CA ALA A 165 14.94 -21.10 -57.18
C ALA A 165 15.66 -22.36 -56.67
N ALA A 166 15.09 -23.54 -56.96
CA ALA A 166 15.83 -24.78 -57.20
C ALA A 166 14.87 -25.81 -57.81
#